data_AF-A0A9N9HH36-F1
#
_entry.id   AF-A0A9N9HH36-F1
#
_cell.length_a   1.000
_cell.length_b   1.000
_cell.length_c   1.000
_cell.angle_alpha   90.00
_cell.angle_beta   90.00
_cell.angle_gamma   90.00
#
_symmetry.space_group_name_H-M   'P 1'
#
loop_
_entity.id
_entity.type
_entity.pdbx_description
1 polymer ?
#
loop_
_entity_poly.entity_id
_entity_poly.type
_entity_poly.pdbx_seq_one_letter_code
_entity_poly.pdbx_strand_id
1 'polypeptide(L)'
;MQNLFFEPAQTAVKQYEFCQVHRREEIIISYGIEKEYPLHLDFTILPNRVRSLKDELLKIIKEQQYSEYHVNAVKKIQEMGVSKANSSLLQINYFELSQLRYYGTKGLAIILETLTEILIVENFNNISLDTAKKIIIDSIEFELYVYDNDDNTEK
;
A
#
# COMPACT_ATOMS: atom_id res chain seq x y z
N MET A 1 0.40 53.41 6.85
CA MET A 1 0.95 52.38 5.95
C MET A 1 1.29 51.18 6.81
N GLN A 2 0.51 50.11 6.73
CA GLN A 2 0.77 48.86 7.43
C GLN A 2 1.70 48.02 6.56
N ASN A 3 2.94 47.80 7.01
CA ASN A 3 3.78 46.71 6.52
C ASN A 3 3.67 45.58 7.54
N LEU A 4 2.74 44.65 7.28
CA LEU A 4 2.67 43.37 7.97
C LEU A 4 3.67 42.43 7.29
N PHE A 5 4.85 42.29 7.89
CA PHE A 5 5.73 41.15 7.64
C PHE A 5 5.05 39.89 8.18
N PHE A 6 4.62 39.00 7.29
CA PHE A 6 4.18 37.66 7.67
C PHE A 6 4.57 36.65 6.58
N GLU A 7 5.85 36.25 6.52
CA GLU A 7 6.28 35.02 5.83
C GLU A 7 7.43 34.24 6.52
N PRO A 8 7.36 33.89 7.81
CA PRO A 8 8.33 32.96 8.41
C PRO A 8 7.96 31.48 8.17
N ALA A 9 6.67 31.12 8.15
CA ALA A 9 6.21 29.74 8.13
C ALA A 9 6.51 29.01 6.81
N GLN A 10 6.33 29.68 5.66
CA GLN A 10 6.53 29.09 4.35
C GLN A 10 8.01 28.77 4.05
N THR A 11 8.93 29.52 4.67
CA THR A 11 10.38 29.30 4.56
C THR A 11 10.84 28.11 5.41
N ALA A 12 10.26 27.94 6.61
CA ALA A 12 10.57 26.82 7.49
C ALA A 12 10.09 25.46 6.95
N VAL A 13 8.90 25.41 6.32
CA VAL A 13 8.40 24.19 5.65
C VAL A 13 9.31 23.79 4.50
N LYS A 14 9.69 24.73 3.62
CA LYS A 14 10.62 24.47 2.51
C LYS A 14 12.00 23.99 2.99
N GLN A 15 12.52 24.55 4.08
CA GLN A 15 13.77 24.10 4.69
C GLN A 15 13.65 22.70 5.29
N TYR A 16 12.53 22.37 5.94
CA TYR A 16 12.27 21.04 6.48
C TYR A 16 12.18 19.98 5.37
N GLU A 17 11.45 20.26 4.29
CA GLU A 17 11.36 19.40 3.12
C GLU A 17 12.74 19.19 2.46
N PHE A 18 13.52 20.26 2.31
CA PHE A 18 14.89 20.18 1.81
C PHE A 18 15.79 19.27 2.67
N CYS A 19 15.73 19.42 4.00
CA CYS A 19 16.47 18.56 4.93
C CYS A 19 16.02 17.09 4.86
N GLN A 20 14.73 16.83 4.61
CA GLN A 20 14.19 15.48 4.45
C GLN A 20 14.64 14.82 3.14
N VAL A 21 14.69 15.58 2.04
CA VAL A 21 15.24 15.10 0.75
C VAL A 21 16.72 14.75 0.93
N HIS A 22 17.51 15.65 1.51
CA HIS A 22 18.93 15.42 1.75
C HIS A 22 19.18 14.19 2.64
N ARG A 23 18.38 14.01 3.70
CA ARG A 23 18.46 12.83 4.56
C ARG A 23 18.11 11.53 3.81
N ARG A 24 17.14 11.57 2.90
CA ARG A 24 16.79 10.42 2.06
C ARG A 24 17.93 10.07 1.10
N GLU A 25 18.51 11.08 0.45
CA GLU A 25 19.56 10.90 -0.56
C GLU A 25 20.91 10.48 0.04
N GLU A 26 21.37 11.12 1.12
CA GLU A 26 22.68 10.83 1.69
C GLU A 26 22.69 9.63 2.63
N ILE A 27 21.63 9.43 3.43
CA ILE A 27 21.62 8.41 4.49
C ILE A 27 20.88 7.16 4.03
N ILE A 28 19.65 7.32 3.52
CA ILE A 28 18.78 6.16 3.23
C ILE A 28 19.21 5.44 1.95
N ILE A 29 19.50 6.17 0.86
CA ILE A 29 19.97 5.55 -0.39
C ILE A 29 21.35 4.91 -0.18
N SER A 30 22.30 5.59 0.45
CA SER A 30 23.63 5.04 0.73
C SER A 30 23.57 3.78 1.58
N TYR A 31 22.75 3.79 2.64
CA TYR A 31 22.50 2.60 3.46
C TYR A 31 21.83 1.48 2.64
N GLY A 32 20.92 1.83 1.75
CA GLY A 32 20.27 0.92 0.82
C GLY A 32 21.28 0.19 -0.08
N ILE A 33 22.21 0.94 -0.65
CA ILE A 33 23.30 0.44 -1.50
C ILE A 33 24.25 -0.47 -0.71
N GLU A 34 24.64 -0.06 0.51
CA GLU A 34 25.49 -0.88 1.39
C GLU A 34 24.85 -2.25 1.71
N LYS A 35 23.52 -2.29 1.78
CA LYS A 35 22.72 -3.50 2.01
C LYS A 35 22.30 -4.22 0.73
N GLU A 36 22.82 -3.81 -0.42
CA GLU A 36 22.52 -4.39 -1.74
C GLU A 36 21.02 -4.34 -2.11
N TYR A 37 20.28 -3.36 -1.58
CA TYR A 37 18.91 -3.13 -2.01
C TYR A 37 18.90 -2.55 -3.44
N PRO A 38 17.99 -3.02 -4.31
CA PRO A 38 17.93 -2.56 -5.68
C PRO A 38 17.47 -1.11 -5.76
N LEU A 39 18.25 -0.29 -6.45
CA LEU A 39 17.94 1.12 -6.73
C LEU A 39 16.77 1.28 -7.70
N HIS A 40 16.50 0.25 -8.51
CA HIS A 40 15.41 0.22 -9.47
C HIS A 40 14.57 -1.02 -9.25
N LEU A 41 13.28 -0.81 -8.98
CA LEU A 41 12.30 -1.87 -8.92
C LEU A 41 11.74 -2.09 -10.32
N ASP A 42 11.96 -3.29 -10.87
CA ASP A 42 11.31 -3.69 -12.11
C ASP A 42 9.88 -4.16 -11.81
N PHE A 43 8.94 -3.25 -12.04
CA PHE A 43 7.52 -3.53 -11.85
C PHE A 43 6.95 -4.47 -12.94
N THR A 44 7.65 -4.66 -14.06
CA THR A 44 7.16 -5.52 -15.15
C THR A 44 7.23 -7.01 -14.78
N ILE A 45 8.19 -7.39 -13.93
CA ILE A 45 8.35 -8.77 -13.44
C ILE A 45 7.53 -9.06 -12.17
N LEU A 46 7.08 -8.02 -11.47
CA LEU A 46 6.40 -8.15 -10.19
C LEU A 46 5.14 -9.04 -10.27
N PRO A 47 4.28 -8.94 -11.31
CA PRO A 47 3.13 -9.85 -11.46
C PRO A 47 3.55 -11.31 -11.53
N ASN A 48 4.62 -11.62 -12.28
CA ASN A 48 5.09 -13.01 -12.43
C ASN A 48 5.61 -13.56 -11.11
N ARG A 49 6.29 -12.72 -10.33
CA ARG A 49 6.78 -13.08 -9.01
C ARG A 49 5.64 -13.33 -8.02
N VAL A 50 4.55 -12.56 -8.09
CA VAL A 50 3.34 -12.83 -7.29
C VAL A 50 2.69 -14.14 -7.74
N ARG A 51 2.55 -14.36 -9.05
CA ARG A 51 1.98 -15.60 -9.61
C ARG A 51 2.78 -16.85 -9.22
N SER A 52 4.11 -16.77 -9.15
CA SER A 52 4.93 -17.92 -8.72
C SER A 52 4.69 -18.32 -7.26
N LEU A 53 4.17 -17.42 -6.42
CA LEU A 53 3.83 -17.71 -5.02
C LEU A 53 2.40 -18.26 -4.84
N LYS A 54 1.63 -18.34 -5.93
CA LYS A 54 0.20 -18.74 -5.91
C LYS A 54 -0.03 -20.03 -5.11
N ASP A 55 0.71 -21.08 -5.41
CA ASP A 55 0.44 -22.40 -4.83
C ASP A 55 0.69 -22.42 -3.32
N GLU A 56 1.72 -21.69 -2.86
CA GLU A 56 2.00 -21.52 -1.43
C GLU A 56 0.92 -20.67 -0.75
N LEU A 57 0.49 -19.57 -1.39
CA LEU A 57 -0.61 -18.74 -0.89
C LEU A 57 -1.91 -19.55 -0.75
N LEU A 58 -2.23 -20.40 -1.72
CA LEU A 58 -3.42 -21.26 -1.66
C LEU A 58 -3.33 -22.29 -0.53
N LYS A 59 -2.14 -22.85 -0.26
CA LYS A 59 -1.94 -23.74 0.91
C LYS A 59 -2.18 -23.00 2.21
N ILE A 60 -1.72 -21.75 2.33
CA ILE A 60 -1.94 -20.92 3.51
C ILE A 60 -3.43 -20.63 3.69
N ILE A 61 -4.13 -20.17 2.64
CA ILE A 61 -5.58 -19.86 2.68
C ILE A 61 -6.41 -21.09 3.04
N LYS A 62 -6.02 -22.28 2.55
CA LYS A 62 -6.71 -23.55 2.84
C LYS A 62 -6.31 -24.16 4.19
N GLU A 63 -5.56 -23.42 5.02
CA GLU A 63 -5.05 -23.85 6.32
C GLU A 63 -4.17 -25.12 6.25
N GLN A 64 -3.58 -25.39 5.09
CA GLN A 64 -2.66 -26.52 4.87
C GLN A 64 -1.22 -26.18 5.25
N GLN A 65 -0.93 -24.89 5.43
CA GLN A 65 0.37 -24.38 5.83
C GLN A 65 0.20 -23.25 6.84
N TYR A 66 0.97 -23.30 7.93
CA TYR A 66 0.96 -22.25 8.95
C TYR A 66 1.52 -20.93 8.40
N SER A 67 0.87 -19.83 8.77
CA SER A 67 1.32 -18.48 8.51
C SER A 67 0.83 -17.56 9.63
N GLU A 68 1.77 -16.89 10.29
CA GLU A 68 1.44 -15.89 11.32
C GLU A 68 0.59 -14.75 10.73
N TYR A 69 0.84 -14.38 9.47
CA TYR A 69 0.04 -13.40 8.74
C TYR A 69 -1.41 -13.86 8.54
N HIS A 70 -1.62 -15.14 8.22
CA HIS A 70 -2.98 -15.70 8.08
C HIS A 70 -3.72 -15.71 9.42
N VAL A 71 -3.05 -16.16 10.49
CA VAL A 71 -3.63 -16.16 11.85
C VAL A 71 -4.04 -14.75 12.28
N ASN A 72 -3.16 -13.77 12.07
CA ASN A 72 -3.42 -12.38 12.42
C ASN A 72 -4.53 -11.76 11.57
N ALA A 73 -4.60 -12.10 10.27
CA ALA A 73 -5.67 -11.66 9.39
C ALA A 73 -7.03 -12.22 9.82
N VAL A 74 -7.14 -13.53 10.09
CA VAL A 74 -8.38 -14.16 10.56
C VAL A 74 -8.85 -13.54 11.87
N LYS A 75 -7.95 -13.37 12.84
CA LYS A 75 -8.26 -12.72 14.12
C LYS A 75 -8.82 -11.31 13.92
N LYS A 76 -8.18 -10.51 13.06
CA LYS A 76 -8.62 -9.13 12.77
C LYS A 76 -9.98 -9.10 12.10
N ILE A 77 -10.25 -10.02 11.16
CA ILE A 77 -11.56 -10.16 10.50
C ILE A 77 -12.64 -10.48 11.53
N GLN A 78 -12.34 -11.37 12.50
CA GLN A 78 -13.25 -11.70 13.60
C GLN A 78 -13.52 -10.48 14.51
N GLU A 79 -12.50 -9.68 14.81
CA GLU A 79 -12.63 -8.46 15.62
C GLU A 79 -13.45 -7.36 14.92
N MET A 80 -13.26 -7.19 13.61
CA MET A 80 -13.89 -6.11 12.82
C MET A 80 -15.28 -6.48 12.31
N GLY A 81 -15.55 -7.77 12.13
CA GLY A 81 -16.72 -8.30 11.45
C GLY A 81 -16.56 -8.32 9.92
N VAL A 82 -17.14 -9.35 9.29
CA VAL A 82 -16.98 -9.68 7.86
C VAL A 82 -17.32 -8.50 6.94
N SER A 83 -18.39 -7.76 7.21
CA SER A 83 -18.81 -6.62 6.37
C SER A 83 -17.76 -5.51 6.33
N LYS A 84 -17.05 -5.25 7.43
CA LYS A 84 -15.98 -4.25 7.47
C LYS A 84 -14.69 -4.81 6.86
N ALA A 85 -14.37 -6.07 7.11
CA ALA A 85 -13.20 -6.73 6.51
C ALA A 85 -13.23 -6.78 4.98
N ASN A 86 -14.43 -6.85 4.38
CA ASN A 86 -14.60 -6.82 2.93
C ASN A 86 -14.53 -5.39 2.33
N SER A 87 -14.35 -4.36 3.15
CA SER A 87 -14.11 -3.00 2.65
C SER A 87 -12.70 -2.90 2.07
N SER A 88 -12.59 -2.58 0.79
CA SER A 88 -11.33 -2.35 0.09
C SER A 88 -10.43 -1.33 0.79
N LEU A 89 -11.01 -0.24 1.33
CA LEU A 89 -10.27 0.77 2.08
C LEU A 89 -9.59 0.18 3.33
N LEU A 90 -10.30 -0.69 4.06
CA LEU A 90 -9.73 -1.34 5.24
C LEU A 90 -8.70 -2.41 4.87
N GLN A 91 -8.87 -3.07 3.72
CA GLN A 91 -7.88 -4.01 3.19
C GLN A 91 -6.59 -3.29 2.81
N ILE A 92 -6.67 -2.13 2.16
CA ILE A 92 -5.51 -1.30 1.80
C ILE A 92 -4.80 -0.82 3.07
N ASN A 93 -5.52 -0.20 4.01
CA ASN A 93 -4.95 0.26 5.28
C ASN A 93 -4.26 -0.89 6.05
N TYR A 94 -4.86 -2.09 6.09
CA TYR A 94 -4.22 -3.25 6.72
C TYR A 94 -2.95 -3.70 6.00
N PHE A 95 -2.93 -3.61 4.67
CA PHE A 95 -1.77 -3.94 3.86
C PHE A 95 -0.64 -2.91 4.03
N GLU A 96 -0.96 -1.62 4.16
CA GLU A 96 0.00 -0.57 4.50
C GLU A 96 0.66 -0.82 5.86
N LEU A 97 -0.15 -1.22 6.86
CA LEU A 97 0.34 -1.61 8.18
C LEU A 97 1.21 -2.88 8.15
N SER A 98 1.03 -3.74 7.14
CA SER A 98 1.83 -4.95 6.92
C SER A 98 3.25 -4.65 6.38
N GLN A 99 3.63 -3.37 6.30
CA GLN A 99 4.98 -2.87 6.01
C GLN A 99 5.52 -3.20 4.60
N LEU A 100 4.66 -3.37 3.60
CA LEU A 100 5.08 -3.53 2.20
C LEU A 100 5.52 -2.22 1.53
N ARG A 101 5.99 -1.25 2.34
CA ARG A 101 6.54 0.04 1.91
C ARG A 101 7.67 -0.09 0.90
N TYR A 102 8.32 -1.26 0.84
CA TYR A 102 9.37 -1.57 -0.13
C TYR A 102 8.95 -1.34 -1.58
N TYR A 103 7.72 -1.69 -1.95
CA TYR A 103 7.22 -1.55 -3.32
C TYR A 103 6.46 -0.24 -3.59
N GLY A 104 6.26 0.56 -2.54
CA GLY A 104 5.44 1.78 -2.57
C GLY A 104 3.99 1.53 -3.02
N THR A 105 3.25 2.61 -3.21
CA THR A 105 1.85 2.58 -3.68
C THR A 105 1.72 1.96 -5.07
N LYS A 106 2.70 2.19 -5.95
CA LYS A 106 2.70 1.60 -7.31
C LYS A 106 2.78 0.08 -7.30
N GLY A 107 3.73 -0.50 -6.55
CA GLY A 107 3.82 -1.96 -6.51
C GLY A 107 2.75 -2.59 -5.64
N LEU A 108 2.21 -1.88 -4.64
CA LEU A 108 0.98 -2.27 -3.94
C LEU A 108 -0.17 -2.50 -4.93
N ALA A 109 -0.47 -1.52 -5.79
CA ALA A 109 -1.54 -1.64 -6.78
C ALA A 109 -1.35 -2.86 -7.69
N ILE A 110 -0.11 -3.10 -8.15
CA ILE A 110 0.23 -4.24 -9.00
C ILE A 110 0.05 -5.58 -8.26
N ILE A 111 0.49 -5.66 -6.99
CA ILE A 111 0.35 -6.87 -6.17
C ILE A 111 -1.13 -7.17 -5.93
N LEU A 112 -1.93 -6.18 -5.54
CA LEU A 112 -3.37 -6.33 -5.31
C LEU A 112 -4.08 -6.77 -6.58
N GLU A 113 -3.86 -6.09 -7.71
CA GLU A 113 -4.46 -6.46 -9.00
C GLU A 113 -4.11 -7.91 -9.37
N THR A 114 -2.85 -8.30 -9.23
CA THR A 114 -2.39 -9.67 -9.55
C THR A 114 -3.01 -10.71 -8.62
N LEU A 115 -3.11 -10.43 -7.31
CA LEU A 115 -3.75 -11.33 -6.34
C LEU A 115 -5.25 -11.49 -6.62
N THR A 116 -5.92 -10.38 -6.95
CA THR A 116 -7.34 -10.39 -7.33
C THR A 116 -7.58 -11.23 -8.57
N GLU A 117 -6.74 -11.09 -9.60
CA GLU A 117 -6.77 -11.96 -10.78
C GLU A 117 -6.65 -13.44 -10.41
N ILE A 118 -5.63 -13.79 -9.62
CA ILE A 118 -5.36 -15.17 -9.21
C ILE A 118 -6.55 -15.76 -8.44
N LEU A 119 -7.08 -15.03 -7.45
CA LEU A 119 -8.11 -15.53 -6.53
C LEU A 119 -9.51 -15.54 -7.15
N ILE A 120 -9.80 -14.65 -8.10
CA ILE A 120 -11.06 -14.65 -8.86
C ILE A 120 -11.08 -15.79 -9.87
N VAL A 121 -9.97 -16.06 -10.57
CA VAL A 121 -9.87 -17.18 -11.50
C VAL A 121 -10.04 -18.52 -10.80
N GLU A 122 -9.57 -18.65 -9.56
CA GLU A 122 -9.80 -19.83 -8.71
C GLU A 122 -11.22 -19.87 -8.11
N ASN A 123 -12.07 -18.91 -8.46
CA ASN A 123 -13.52 -18.90 -8.24
C ASN A 123 -13.95 -18.90 -6.76
N PHE A 124 -13.20 -18.23 -5.89
CA PHE A 124 -13.50 -18.20 -4.45
C PHE A 124 -14.82 -17.49 -4.10
N ASN A 125 -15.35 -16.58 -4.94
CA ASN A 125 -16.52 -15.75 -4.58
C ASN A 125 -17.51 -15.40 -5.72
N ASN A 126 -17.42 -15.99 -6.94
CA ASN A 126 -18.28 -15.65 -8.09
C ASN A 126 -18.32 -14.14 -8.48
N ILE A 127 -17.33 -13.34 -8.08
CA ILE A 127 -17.22 -11.92 -8.46
C ILE A 127 -16.46 -11.84 -9.78
N SER A 128 -16.97 -11.08 -10.76
CA SER A 128 -16.28 -10.90 -12.05
C SER A 128 -15.01 -10.06 -11.88
N LEU A 129 -13.97 -10.37 -12.68
CA LEU A 129 -12.68 -9.68 -12.60
C LEU A 129 -12.82 -8.16 -12.81
N ASP A 130 -13.64 -7.73 -13.76
CA ASP A 130 -13.88 -6.32 -14.05
C ASP A 130 -14.54 -5.59 -12.88
N THR A 131 -15.47 -6.25 -12.18
CA THR A 131 -16.10 -5.71 -10.97
C THR A 131 -15.07 -5.51 -9.87
N ALA A 132 -14.18 -6.48 -9.65
CA ALA A 132 -13.17 -6.38 -8.61
C ALA A 132 -12.10 -5.33 -8.92
N LYS A 133 -11.63 -5.25 -10.18
CA LYS A 133 -10.70 -4.19 -10.62
C LYS A 133 -11.29 -2.81 -10.41
N LYS A 134 -12.56 -2.61 -10.75
CA LYS A 134 -13.25 -1.33 -10.53
C LYS A 134 -13.31 -0.96 -9.05
N ILE A 135 -13.69 -1.91 -8.18
CA ILE A 135 -13.74 -1.69 -6.73
C ILE A 135 -12.38 -1.28 -6.17
N ILE A 136 -11.29 -1.90 -6.63
CA ILE A 136 -9.93 -1.58 -6.20
C ILE A 136 -9.53 -0.17 -6.68
N ILE A 137 -9.73 0.13 -7.96
CA ILE A 137 -9.42 1.45 -8.53
C ILE A 137 -10.20 2.55 -7.81
N ASP A 138 -11.52 2.39 -7.66
CA ASP A 138 -12.38 3.34 -6.97
C ASP A 138 -11.91 3.58 -5.52
N SER A 139 -11.36 2.56 -4.87
CA SER A 139 -10.84 2.68 -3.49
C SER A 139 -9.49 3.38 -3.42
N ILE A 140 -8.60 3.12 -4.39
CA ILE A 140 -7.31 3.82 -4.51
C ILE A 140 -7.53 5.29 -4.86
N GLU A 141 -8.45 5.60 -5.77
CA GLU A 141 -8.81 6.98 -6.12
C GLU A 141 -9.42 7.71 -4.92
N PHE A 142 -10.35 7.07 -4.20
CA PHE A 142 -10.94 7.65 -3.01
C PHE A 142 -9.90 7.93 -1.92
N GLU A 143 -8.95 7.02 -1.72
CA GLU A 143 -7.86 7.18 -0.76
C GLU A 143 -6.98 8.39 -1.13
N LEU A 144 -6.56 8.51 -2.39
CA LEU A 144 -5.84 9.70 -2.89
C LEU A 144 -6.61 11.00 -2.63
N TYR A 145 -7.94 10.99 -2.86
CA TYR A 145 -8.80 12.13 -2.58
C TYR A 145 -8.89 12.47 -1.09
N VAL A 146 -8.96 11.49 -0.20
CA VAL A 146 -9.02 11.76 1.26
C VAL A 146 -7.69 12.34 1.75
N TYR A 147 -6.56 11.79 1.30
CA TYR A 147 -5.24 12.28 1.70
C TYR A 147 -4.90 13.65 1.12
N ASP A 148 -5.42 14.03 -0.06
CA ASP A 148 -5.27 15.39 -0.61
C ASP A 148 -6.12 16.45 0.13
N ASN A 149 -7.20 16.03 0.82
CA ASN A 149 -8.10 16.93 1.54
C ASN A 149 -7.75 17.10 3.03
N ASP A 150 -6.96 16.21 3.63
CA ASP A 150 -6.48 16.36 5.00
C ASP A 150 -5.45 17.51 5.15
N ASP A 151 -4.76 17.90 4.07
CA ASP A 151 -3.88 19.08 4.06
C ASP A 151 -4.66 20.41 4.01
N ASN A 152 -6.00 20.35 3.84
CA ASN A 152 -6.88 21.52 3.76
C ASN A 152 -7.85 21.65 4.94
N THR A 153 -7.75 20.81 5.97
CA THR A 153 -8.69 20.82 7.11
C THR A 153 -8.01 21.10 8.45
N GLU A 154 -7.23 22.17 8.51
CA GLU A 154 -7.07 22.95 9.75
C GLU A 154 -7.36 24.43 9.45
N LYS A 155 -8.58 24.87 9.80
CA LYS A 155 -8.93 26.28 10.04
C LYS A 155 -9.76 26.40 11.30
#